data_AF-A0A293NIN9-F1
#
_entry.id   AF-A0A293NIN9-F1
#
_cell.length_a   1.000
_cell.length_b   1.000
_cell.length_c   1.000
_cell.angle_alpha   90.00
_cell.angle_beta   90.00
_cell.angle_gamma   90.00
#
_symmetry.space_group_name_H-M   'P 1'
#
loop_
_entity.id
_entity.type
_entity.pdbx_description
1 polymer ?
#
loop_
_entity_poly.entity_id
_entity_poly.type
_entity_poly.pdbx_seq_one_letter_code
_entity_poly.pdbx_strand_id
1 'polypeptide(L)' 'MILTGWIPFLEPMNWLQGLWYVLLVPLAFGIAASYKAMRIVDMRNYWRQVGMMTGQIVVVIAALAVGLILFVTFVLPRT' A
#
# COMPACT_ATOMS: atom_id res chain seq x y z
N MET A 1 14.97 -0.01 33.85
CA MET A 1 15.49 0.60 32.62
C MET A 1 14.31 1.16 31.86
N ILE A 2 14.27 2.47 31.61
CA ILE A 2 13.11 3.14 31.00
C ILE A 2 13.08 2.79 29.50
N LEU A 3 12.03 2.08 29.06
CA LEU A 3 11.79 1.60 27.69
C LEU A 3 11.00 2.61 26.81
N THR A 4 11.03 3.91 27.12
CA THR A 4 10.15 4.90 26.44
C THR A 4 10.83 5.65 25.29
N GLY A 5 12.00 5.22 24.85
CA GLY A 5 12.81 5.91 23.84
C GLY A 5 12.43 5.62 22.39
N TRP A 6 11.21 5.17 22.07
CA TRP A 6 10.83 5.05 20.66
C TRP A 6 10.79 6.44 20.04
N ILE A 7 11.70 6.68 19.10
CA ILE A 7 11.75 7.95 18.39
C ILE A 7 10.90 7.82 17.12
N PRO A 8 9.75 8.53 17.05
CA PRO A 8 8.92 8.49 15.87
C PRO A 8 9.74 8.84 14.62
N PHE A 9 9.55 8.10 13.53
CA PHE A 9 10.23 8.24 12.23
C PHE A 9 11.72 7.86 12.18
N LEU A 10 12.46 7.97 13.29
CA LEU A 10 13.88 7.59 13.36
C LEU A 10 14.08 6.11 13.70
N GLU A 11 13.14 5.51 14.42
CA GLU A 11 13.14 4.07 14.70
C GLU A 11 11.92 3.38 14.05
N PRO A 12 12.13 2.24 13.38
CA PRO A 12 11.02 1.48 12.81
C PRO A 12 10.02 1.12 13.90
N MET A 13 8.72 1.22 13.58
CA MET A 13 7.68 0.71 14.47
C MET A 13 7.78 -0.80 14.53
N ASN A 14 8.52 -1.30 15.53
CA ASN A 14 8.86 -2.72 15.69
C ASN A 14 7.63 -3.66 15.59
N TRP A 15 6.46 -3.20 16.04
CA TRP A 15 5.21 -3.97 16.04
C TRP A 15 4.47 -3.98 14.70
N LEU A 16 4.66 -2.96 13.85
CA LEU A 16 4.03 -2.84 12.53
C LEU A 16 4.97 -3.21 11.39
N GLN A 17 6.26 -3.33 11.68
CA GLN A 17 7.28 -3.66 10.68
C GLN A 17 6.98 -4.98 9.97
N GLY A 18 6.48 -6.01 10.64
CA GLY A 18 6.11 -7.27 9.98
C GLY A 18 4.86 -7.20 9.08
N LEU A 19 4.06 -6.15 9.22
CA LEU A 19 2.78 -5.93 8.52
C LEU A 19 2.82 -4.66 7.66
N TRP A 20 4.00 -4.12 7.37
CA TRP A 20 4.16 -2.84 6.65
C TRP A 20 3.39 -2.80 5.32
N TYR A 21 3.34 -3.93 4.60
CA TYR A 21 2.63 -4.05 3.32
C TYR A 21 1.11 -3.92 3.46
N VAL A 22 0.55 -4.26 4.64
CA VAL A 22 -0.90 -4.10 4.91
C VAL A 22 -1.26 -2.62 4.93
N LEU A 23 -0.35 -1.73 5.34
CA LEU A 23 -0.57 -0.27 5.33
C LEU A 23 -0.78 0.30 3.93
N LEU A 24 -0.42 -0.44 2.87
CA LEU A 24 -0.75 -0.04 1.49
C LEU A 24 -2.25 -0.02 1.24
N VAL A 25 -3.03 -0.86 1.92
CA VAL A 25 -4.50 -0.92 1.77
C VAL A 25 -5.17 0.37 2.27
N PRO A 26 -4.98 0.83 3.53
CA PRO A 26 -5.56 2.08 3.98
C PRO A 26 -5.00 3.30 3.23
N LEU A 27 -3.73 3.28 2.80
CA LEU A 27 -3.16 4.32 1.94
C LEU A 27 -3.89 4.39 0.58
N ALA A 28 -4.02 3.26 -0.11
CA ALA A 28 -4.72 3.16 -1.40
C ALA A 28 -6.20 3.57 -1.26
N PHE A 29 -6.85 3.19 -0.16
CA PHE A 29 -8.20 3.60 0.16
C PHE A 29 -8.31 5.12 0.33
N GLY A 30 -7.41 5.75 1.09
CA GLY A 30 -7.38 7.20 1.27
C GLY A 30 -7.18 7.95 -0.05
N ILE A 31 -6.28 7.46 -0.91
CA ILE A 31 -6.06 8.01 -2.26
C ILE A 31 -7.32 7.86 -3.11
N ALA A 32 -7.91 6.66 -3.16
CA ALA A 32 -9.09 6.38 -3.97
C ALA A 32 -10.30 7.22 -3.51
N ALA A 33 -10.52 7.33 -2.20
CA ALA A 33 -11.57 8.16 -1.62
C ALA A 33 -11.39 9.64 -2.00
N SER A 34 -10.19 10.19 -1.77
CA SER A 34 -9.89 11.60 -2.07
C SER A 34 -10.03 11.90 -3.57
N TYR A 35 -9.49 11.04 -4.43
CA TYR A 35 -9.55 11.20 -5.88
C TYR A 35 -10.99 11.10 -6.40
N LYS A 36 -11.75 10.08 -5.97
CA LYS A 36 -13.14 9.92 -6.40
C LYS A 36 -14.02 11.04 -5.90
N ALA A 37 -13.81 11.54 -4.68
CA ALA A 37 -14.59 12.66 -4.14
C ALA A 37 -14.57 13.90 -5.05
N MET A 38 -13.44 14.17 -5.72
CA MET A 38 -13.32 15.28 -6.65
C MET A 38 -13.75 14.96 -8.09
N ARG A 39 -13.79 13.68 -8.48
CA ARG A 39 -13.92 13.28 -9.89
C ARG A 39 -15.31 12.79 -10.29
N ILE A 40 -16.11 12.24 -9.37
CA ILE A 40 -17.43 11.70 -9.68
C ILE A 40 -18.56 12.66 -9.36
N VAL A 41 -19.50 12.80 -10.30
CA VAL A 41 -20.68 13.67 -10.20
C VAL A 41 -21.83 13.02 -9.42
N ASP A 42 -21.96 11.69 -9.51
CA ASP A 42 -22.99 10.92 -8.82
C ASP A 42 -22.39 10.07 -7.68
N MET A 43 -22.92 10.25 -6.47
CA MET A 43 -22.48 9.53 -5.27
C MET A 43 -23.14 8.16 -5.05
N ARG A 44 -24.17 7.79 -5.82
CA ARG A 44 -24.89 6.50 -5.64
C ARG A 44 -23.96 5.29 -5.68
N ASN A 45 -22.89 5.35 -6.48
CA ASN A 45 -21.90 4.27 -6.60
C ASN A 45 -20.52 4.65 -6.02
N TYR A 46 -20.44 5.69 -5.18
CA TYR A 46 -19.17 6.23 -4.67
C TYR A 46 -18.32 5.15 -3.97
N TRP A 47 -18.85 4.51 -2.93
CA TRP A 47 -18.10 3.52 -2.14
C TRP A 47 -17.72 2.28 -2.94
N ARG A 48 -18.57 1.86 -3.90
CA ARG A 48 -18.23 0.76 -4.81
C ARG A 48 -17.06 1.13 -5.71
N GLN A 49 -17.04 2.35 -6.26
CA GLN A 49 -15.95 2.85 -7.09
C GLN A 49 -14.65 3.05 -6.30
N VAL A 50 -14.73 3.55 -5.06
CA VAL A 50 -13.58 3.68 -4.16
C VAL A 50 -13.00 2.30 -3.84
N GLY A 51 -13.84 1.33 -3.49
CA GLY A 51 -13.41 -0.05 -3.22
C GLY A 51 -12.76 -0.70 -4.44
N MET A 52 -13.35 -0.55 -5.63
CA MET A 52 -12.77 -1.05 -6.89
C MET A 52 -11.41 -0.41 -7.18
N MET A 53 -11.28 0.91 -7.08
CA MET A 53 -10.02 1.61 -7.32
C MET A 53 -8.96 1.24 -6.28
N THR A 54 -9.35 1.08 -5.01
CA THR A 54 -8.47 0.60 -3.95
C THR A 54 -7.92 -0.78 -4.30
N GLY A 55 -8.79 -1.72 -4.69
CA GLY A 55 -8.39 -3.06 -5.11
C GLY A 55 -7.45 -3.03 -6.32
N GLN A 56 -7.77 -2.20 -7.33
CA GLN A 56 -6.91 -2.01 -8.51
C GLN A 56 -5.50 -1.53 -8.11
N ILE A 57 -5.39 -0.50 -7.27
CA ILE A 57 -4.10 0.02 -6.80
C ILE A 57 -3.29 -1.07 -6.09
N VAL A 58 -3.92 -1.77 -5.14
CA VAL A 58 -3.25 -2.83 -4.36
C VAL A 58 -2.78 -3.97 -5.27
N VAL A 59 -3.64 -4.44 -6.18
CA VAL A 59 -3.31 -5.53 -7.12
C VAL A 59 -2.17 -5.13 -8.05
N VAL A 60 -2.18 -3.91 -8.59
CA VAL A 60 -1.10 -3.42 -9.48
C VAL A 60 0.22 -3.35 -8.73
N ILE A 61 0.25 -2.80 -7.52
CA ILE A 61 1.47 -2.72 -6.72
C ILE A 61 1.99 -4.12 -6.38
N ALA A 62 1.10 -5.03 -5.97
CA ALA A 62 1.48 -6.42 -5.69
C ALA A 62 2.03 -7.13 -6.93
N ALA A 63 1.40 -6.94 -8.09
CA ALA A 63 1.86 -7.49 -9.37
C ALA A 63 3.23 -6.93 -9.76
N LEU A 64 3.48 -5.64 -9.56
CA LEU A 64 4.79 -5.03 -9.78
C LEU A 64 5.86 -5.62 -8.87
N ALA A 65 5.56 -5.82 -7.58
CA ALA A 65 6.50 -6.44 -6.64
C ALA A 65 6.86 -7.87 -7.06
N VAL A 66 5.85 -8.68 -7.41
CA VAL A 66 6.07 -10.04 -7.94
C VAL A 66 6.87 -10.00 -9.23
N GLY A 67 6.53 -9.11 -10.18
CA GLY A 67 7.24 -8.94 -11.44
C GLY A 67 8.72 -8.61 -11.24
N LEU A 68 9.04 -7.73 -10.29
CA LEU A 68 10.41 -7.40 -9.92
C LEU A 68 11.16 -8.59 -9.31
N ILE A 69 10.52 -9.35 -8.43
CA ILE A 69 11.11 -10.56 -7.83
C ILE A 69 11.45 -11.57 -8.93
N LEU A 70 10.51 -11.83 -9.85
CA LEU A 70 10.74 -12.74 -10.96
C LEU A 70 11.85 -12.21 -11.87
N PHE A 71 11.81 -10.93 -12.22
CA PHE A 71 12.84 -10.29 -13.04
C PHE A 71 14.24 -10.47 -12.43
N VAL A 72 14.41 -10.15 -11.14
CA VAL A 72 15.67 -10.36 -10.42
C VAL A 72 16.07 -11.83 -10.41
N THR A 73 15.13 -12.74 -10.18
CA THR A 73 15.41 -14.17 -10.03
C THR A 73 15.83 -14.85 -11.34
N PHE A 74 15.33 -14.36 -12.48
CA PHE A 74 15.54 -14.96 -13.80
C PHE A 74 16.55 -14.22 -14.68
N VAL A 75 16.66 -12.90 -14.55
CA VAL A 75 17.50 -12.07 -15.42
C VAL A 75 18.86 -11.80 -14.79
N LEU A 76 18.94 -11.64 -13.46
CA LEU A 76 20.23 -11.43 -12.82
C LEU A 76 20.94 -12.78 -12.58
N PRO A 77 22.21 -12.91 -12.97
CA PRO A 77 22.99 -14.09 -12.70
C PRO A 77 23.23 -14.23 -11.20
N ARG A 78 23.02 -15.45 -10.68
CA ARG A 78 23.32 -15.78 -9.29
C ARG A 78 24.83 -15.97 -9.19
N THR A 79 25.54 -14.91 -8.79
CA THR A 79 26.96 -14.97 -8.40
C THR A 79 27.13 -15.62 -7.04
#